data_AF-A0A7Y1UWF1-F1
#
_entry.id   AF-A0A7Y1UWF1-F1
#
_cell.length_a   1.000
_cell.length_b   1.000
_cell.length_c   1.000
_cell.angle_alpha   90.00
_cell.angle_beta   90.00
_cell.angle_gamma   90.00
#
_symmetry.space_group_name_H-M   'P 1'
#
loop_
_entity.id
_entity.type
_entity.pdbx_description
1 polymer ?
#
loop_
_entity_poly.entity_id
_entity_poly.type
_entity_poly.pdbx_seq_one_letter_code
_entity_poly.pdbx_strand_id
1 'polypeptide(L)'
;MSNLASHAHQTPVTRLRAWASTRPLATAPWRIWRALIAIAYLAAAIFNAIYTLPRSDELDGYADGAWFGFLGDFIRDVFMPNGEIFMTLVIIFEIAILIASRRTAVDAGIVLSVLWVLAVLPFLAWPYLITNIVLAVVQGGVALRTYDTPIWRTG
;
A
#
# COMPACT_ATOMS: atom_id res chain seq x y z
N MET A 1 -32.30 -26.23 -41.98
CA MET A 1 -32.95 -25.83 -40.71
C MET A 1 -32.69 -26.97 -39.74
N SER A 2 -31.95 -26.92 -38.65
CA SER A 2 -31.70 -25.86 -37.67
C SER A 2 -30.41 -26.19 -36.90
N ASN A 3 -29.39 -25.35 -36.98
CA ASN A 3 -28.28 -25.35 -36.03
C ASN A 3 -28.50 -24.16 -35.09
N LEU A 4 -29.48 -24.31 -34.18
CA LEU A 4 -29.70 -23.37 -33.09
C LEU A 4 -28.61 -23.63 -32.05
N ALA A 5 -27.56 -22.82 -32.20
CA ALA A 5 -26.42 -22.73 -31.32
C ALA A 5 -26.88 -22.70 -29.85
N SER A 6 -26.30 -23.61 -29.07
CA SER A 6 -26.30 -23.60 -27.62
C SER A 6 -25.62 -22.33 -27.10
N HIS A 7 -26.36 -21.23 -27.02
CA HIS A 7 -26.00 -20.09 -26.19
C HIS A 7 -26.13 -20.51 -24.72
N ALA A 8 -25.13 -21.24 -24.25
CA ALA A 8 -24.97 -21.60 -22.85
C ALA A 8 -25.02 -20.31 -22.02
N HIS A 9 -26.05 -20.19 -21.19
CA HIS A 9 -26.15 -19.19 -20.13
C HIS A 9 -24.94 -19.34 -19.20
N GLN A 10 -23.82 -18.72 -19.55
CA GLN A 10 -22.72 -18.52 -18.62
C GLN A 10 -23.24 -17.61 -17.52
N THR A 11 -23.43 -18.18 -16.34
CA THR A 11 -23.88 -17.46 -15.15
C THR A 11 -22.90 -16.32 -14.85
N PRO A 12 -23.35 -15.22 -14.23
CA PRO A 12 -22.48 -14.10 -13.87
C PRO A 12 -21.22 -14.54 -13.11
N VAL A 13 -21.34 -15.61 -12.31
CA VAL A 13 -20.25 -16.24 -11.55
C VAL A 13 -19.21 -16.91 -12.46
N THR A 14 -19.62 -17.52 -13.59
CA THR A 14 -18.67 -18.13 -14.53
C THR A 14 -17.87 -17.06 -15.28
N ARG A 15 -18.51 -15.92 -15.62
CA ARG A 15 -17.79 -14.79 -16.23
C ARG A 15 -16.80 -14.13 -15.27
N LEU A 16 -17.18 -13.98 -14.00
CA LEU A 16 -16.28 -13.44 -12.97
C LEU A 16 -15.07 -14.35 -12.71
N ARG A 17 -15.27 -15.68 -12.69
CA ARG A 17 -14.15 -16.64 -12.59
C ARG A 17 -13.26 -16.61 -13.82
N ALA A 18 -13.83 -16.59 -15.02
CA ALA A 18 -13.08 -16.51 -16.27
C ALA A 18 -12.25 -15.21 -16.31
N TRP A 19 -12.86 -14.08 -15.98
CA TRP A 19 -12.17 -12.78 -15.89
C TRP A 19 -11.06 -12.75 -14.83
N ALA A 20 -11.28 -13.37 -13.67
CA ALA A 20 -10.26 -13.50 -12.64
C ALA A 20 -9.09 -14.41 -13.08
N SER A 21 -9.36 -15.42 -13.92
CA SER A 21 -8.34 -16.34 -14.45
C SER A 21 -7.55 -15.81 -15.66
N THR A 22 -8.07 -14.79 -16.35
CA THR A 22 -7.41 -14.15 -17.51
C THR A 22 -6.52 -12.98 -17.12
N ARG A 23 -6.46 -12.59 -15.83
CA ARG A 23 -5.45 -11.62 -15.40
C ARG A 23 -4.08 -12.21 -15.73
N PRO A 24 -3.26 -11.55 -16.58
CA PRO A 24 -1.98 -12.09 -16.98
C PRO A 24 -1.22 -12.46 -15.71
N LEU A 25 -0.88 -13.74 -15.60
CA LEU A 25 0.03 -14.25 -14.59
C LEU A 25 1.24 -13.33 -14.62
N ALA A 26 1.39 -12.56 -13.54
CA ALA A 26 2.56 -11.78 -13.18
C ALA A 26 3.78 -12.21 -14.00
N THR A 27 4.16 -11.44 -15.03
CA THR A 27 5.45 -11.67 -15.70
C THR A 27 6.53 -11.73 -14.61
N ALA A 28 7.60 -12.52 -14.80
CA ALA A 28 8.67 -12.66 -13.81
C ALA A 28 9.07 -11.35 -13.07
N PRO A 29 9.21 -10.18 -13.75
CA PRO A 29 9.47 -8.91 -13.06
C PRO A 29 8.37 -8.48 -12.06
N TRP A 30 7.09 -8.76 -12.31
CA TRP A 30 5.99 -8.39 -11.41
C TRP A 30 6.04 -9.14 -10.08
N ARG A 31 6.44 -10.42 -10.09
CA ARG A 31 6.60 -11.20 -8.85
C ARG A 31 7.73 -10.63 -7.98
N ILE A 32 8.80 -10.15 -8.61
CA ILE A 32 9.93 -9.51 -7.92
C ILE A 32 9.48 -8.21 -7.25
N TRP A 33 8.76 -7.34 -7.97
CA TRP A 33 8.27 -6.08 -7.39
C TRP A 33 7.33 -6.28 -6.20
N ARG A 34 6.39 -7.23 -6.32
CA ARG A 34 5.51 -7.59 -5.19
C ARG A 34 6.30 -8.10 -3.98
N ALA A 35 7.35 -8.89 -4.21
CA ALA A 35 8.22 -9.36 -3.14
C ALA A 35 8.98 -8.20 -2.50
N LEU A 36 9.51 -7.25 -3.29
CA LEU A 36 10.22 -6.08 -2.78
C LEU A 36 9.32 -5.18 -1.94
N ILE A 37 8.09 -4.90 -2.38
CA ILE A 37 7.12 -4.12 -1.58
C ILE A 37 6.78 -4.86 -0.27
N ALA A 38 6.53 -6.16 -0.35
CA ALA A 38 6.28 -6.98 0.83
C ALA A 38 7.46 -6.96 1.82
N ILE A 39 8.70 -7.05 1.32
CA ILE A 39 9.91 -6.96 2.15
C ILE A 39 10.04 -5.58 2.77
N ALA A 40 9.77 -4.51 2.01
CA ALA A 40 9.84 -3.13 2.51
C ALA A 40 8.84 -2.90 3.66
N TYR A 41 7.57 -3.31 3.51
CA TYR A 41 6.57 -3.19 4.58
C TYR A 41 6.87 -4.07 5.78
N LEU A 42 7.43 -5.28 5.56
CA LEU A 42 7.87 -6.12 6.67
C LEU A 42 9.04 -5.47 7.43
N ALA A 43 10.02 -4.93 6.72
CA ALA A 43 11.16 -4.24 7.33
C ALA A 43 10.71 -2.98 8.09
N ALA A 44 9.77 -2.22 7.52
CA ALA A 44 9.18 -1.05 8.17
C ALA A 44 8.43 -1.43 9.45
N ALA A 45 7.58 -2.47 9.40
CA ALA A 45 6.86 -2.95 10.58
C ALA A 45 7.80 -3.43 11.69
N ILE A 46 8.87 -4.16 11.34
CA ILE A 46 9.88 -4.60 12.30
C ILE A 46 10.64 -3.40 12.89
N PHE A 47 11.06 -2.46 12.05
CA PHE A 47 11.74 -1.24 12.49
C PHE A 47 10.85 -0.42 13.42
N ASN A 48 9.59 -0.21 13.06
CA ASN A 48 8.63 0.50 13.88
C ASN A 48 8.38 -0.22 15.21
N ALA A 49 8.26 -1.55 15.22
CA ALA A 49 8.05 -2.31 16.44
C ALA A 49 9.25 -2.30 17.40
N ILE A 50 10.48 -2.37 16.87
CA ILE A 50 11.69 -2.53 17.69
C ILE A 50 12.34 -1.19 18.03
N TYR A 51 12.28 -0.22 17.12
CA TYR A 51 13.01 1.05 17.25
C TYR A 51 12.08 2.23 17.57
N THR A 52 11.01 2.42 16.78
CA THR A 52 10.16 3.62 16.85
C THR A 52 9.14 3.56 17.98
N LEU A 53 8.47 2.42 18.17
CA LEU A 53 7.44 2.23 19.20
C LEU A 53 8.00 2.45 20.62
N PRO A 54 9.16 1.91 21.02
CA PRO A 54 9.73 2.15 22.35
C PRO A 54 10.26 3.58 22.56
N ARG A 55 10.30 4.40 21.51
CA ARG A 55 10.76 5.81 21.53
C ARG A 55 9.67 6.74 21.03
N SER A 56 8.42 6.32 21.15
CA SER A 56 7.29 7.08 20.58
C SER A 56 7.07 8.43 21.25
N ASP A 57 7.63 8.61 22.45
CA ASP A 57 7.74 9.84 23.23
C ASP A 57 8.89 10.76 22.78
N GLU A 58 9.92 10.23 22.12
CA GLU A 58 11.09 10.99 21.62
C GLU A 58 10.86 11.56 20.19
N LEU A 59 9.61 11.58 19.71
CA LEU A 59 9.24 11.95 18.34
C LEU A 59 9.03 13.47 18.14
N ASP A 60 9.47 14.31 19.08
CA ASP A 60 9.34 15.78 19.04
C ASP A 60 9.82 16.39 17.70
N GLY A 61 10.89 15.84 17.12
CA GLY A 61 11.44 16.31 15.85
C GLY A 61 10.46 16.23 14.67
N TYR A 62 9.41 15.40 14.75
CA TYR A 62 8.34 15.36 13.75
C TYR A 62 7.41 16.58 13.85
N ALA A 63 7.15 17.09 15.06
CA ALA A 63 6.32 18.27 15.25
C ALA A 63 6.99 19.54 14.68
N ASP A 64 8.32 19.62 14.79
CA ASP A 64 9.11 20.73 14.26
C ASP A 64 9.26 20.67 12.73
N GLY A 65 9.28 19.47 12.16
CA GLY A 65 9.40 19.26 10.72
C GLY A 65 8.07 19.16 9.96
N ALA A 66 6.93 19.26 10.66
CA ALA A 66 5.62 19.21 10.04
C ALA A 66 5.42 20.39 9.08
N TRP A 67 4.74 20.14 7.95
CA TRP A 67 4.60 21.15 6.89
C TRP A 67 3.69 22.32 7.30
N PHE A 68 2.78 22.09 8.24
CA PHE A 68 1.82 23.09 8.72
C PHE A 68 1.82 23.14 10.25
N GLY A 69 1.69 24.34 10.81
CA GLY A 69 1.73 24.55 12.27
C GLY A 69 0.71 23.70 13.04
N PHE A 70 -0.53 23.61 12.54
CA PHE A 70 -1.58 22.80 13.18
C PHE A 70 -1.28 21.30 13.21
N LEU A 71 -0.45 20.78 12.29
CA LEU A 71 0.00 19.39 12.34
C LEU A 71 1.06 19.20 13.43
N GLY A 72 1.95 20.19 13.61
CA GLY A 72 2.89 20.20 14.71
C GLY A 72 2.18 20.23 16.06
N ASP A 73 1.13 21.06 16.20
CA ASP A 73 0.30 21.11 17.41
C ASP A 73 -0.41 19.77 17.65
N PHE A 74 -0.99 19.17 16.60
CA PHE A 74 -1.57 17.82 16.70
C PHE A 74 -0.55 16.76 17.15
N ILE A 75 0.68 16.82 16.63
CA ILE A 75 1.73 15.87 17.04
C ILE A 75 2.04 16.03 18.54
N ARG A 76 2.25 17.26 19.01
CA ARG A 76 2.61 17.54 20.41
C ARG A 76 1.48 17.23 21.39
N ASP A 77 0.26 17.66 21.05
CA ASP A 77 -0.86 17.64 21.99
C ASP A 77 -1.67 16.34 21.94
N VAL A 78 -1.64 15.61 20.81
CA VAL A 78 -2.45 14.41 20.59
C VAL A 78 -1.60 13.17 20.32
N PHE A 79 -0.68 13.24 19.35
CA PHE A 79 0.07 12.05 18.93
C PHE A 79 1.03 11.59 20.03
N MET A 80 1.92 12.45 20.51
CA MET A 80 2.96 12.11 21.49
C MET A 80 2.41 11.54 22.81
N PRO A 81 1.37 12.13 23.45
CA PRO A 81 0.77 11.53 24.65
C PRO A 81 0.20 10.13 24.42
N ASN A 82 -0.09 9.78 23.17
CA ASN A 82 -0.66 8.50 22.75
C ASN A 82 0.28 7.76 21.77
N GLY A 83 1.59 8.04 21.81
CA GLY A 83 2.54 7.62 20.79
C GLY A 83 2.55 6.11 20.58
N GLU A 84 2.46 5.34 21.67
CA GLU A 84 2.38 3.88 21.63
C GLU A 84 1.17 3.37 20.84
N ILE A 85 0.01 3.99 21.04
CA ILE A 85 -1.23 3.62 20.35
C ILE A 85 -1.09 3.89 18.85
N PHE A 86 -0.64 5.09 18.49
CA PHE A 86 -0.47 5.46 17.09
C PHE A 86 0.57 4.57 16.39
N MET A 87 1.72 4.34 17.02
CA MET A 87 2.76 3.48 16.44
C MET A 87 2.30 2.03 16.32
N THR A 88 1.54 1.52 17.28
CA THR A 88 0.90 0.19 17.17
C THR A 88 -0.05 0.12 15.98
N LEU A 89 -0.87 1.16 15.78
CA LEU A 89 -1.77 1.24 14.62
C LEU A 89 -0.99 1.28 13.29
N VAL A 90 0.12 2.02 13.23
CA VAL A 90 1.01 2.04 12.06
C VAL A 90 1.55 0.63 11.76
N ILE A 91 2.05 -0.08 12.76
CA ILE A 91 2.57 -1.45 12.60
C ILE A 91 1.47 -2.40 12.10
N ILE A 92 0.27 -2.34 12.68
CA ILE A 92 -0.88 -3.14 12.24
C ILE A 92 -1.23 -2.83 10.78
N PHE A 93 -1.22 -1.56 10.41
CA PHE A 93 -1.52 -1.12 9.05
C PHE A 93 -0.46 -1.60 8.04
N GLU A 94 0.83 -1.53 8.38
CA GLU A 94 1.91 -2.05 7.55
C GLU A 94 1.81 -3.57 7.34
N ILE A 95 1.43 -4.33 8.38
CA ILE A 95 1.15 -5.76 8.29
C ILE A 95 -0.09 -6.02 7.42
N ALA A 96 -1.13 -5.20 7.52
CA ALA A 96 -2.32 -5.32 6.69
C ALA A 96 -1.99 -5.12 5.20
N ILE A 97 -1.17 -4.11 4.85
CA ILE A 97 -0.68 -3.91 3.48
C ILE A 97 0.15 -5.12 3.02
N LEU A 98 1.03 -5.65 3.87
CA LEU A 98 1.82 -6.85 3.57
C LEU A 98 0.92 -8.05 3.21
N ILE A 99 -0.13 -8.30 4.00
CA ILE A 99 -1.08 -9.39 3.76
C ILE A 99 -1.88 -9.14 2.47
N ALA A 100 -2.37 -7.92 2.25
CA ALA A 100 -3.10 -7.52 1.05
C ALA A 100 -2.24 -7.71 -0.22
N SER A 101 -0.95 -7.37 -0.14
CA SER A 101 0.04 -7.50 -1.21
C SER A 101 0.37 -8.95 -1.59
N ARG A 102 0.03 -9.93 -0.74
CA ARG A 102 0.23 -11.37 -1.00
C ARG A 102 -0.97 -12.05 -1.70
N ARG A 103 -2.18 -11.52 -1.58
CA ARG A 103 -3.43 -12.17 -2.07
C ARG A 103 -3.98 -11.54 -3.36
N THR A 104 -5.19 -11.90 -3.77
CA THR A 104 -5.92 -11.35 -4.93
C THR A 104 -6.23 -9.85 -4.82
N ALA A 105 -5.93 -9.21 -3.68
CA ALA A 105 -6.17 -7.79 -3.41
C ALA A 105 -4.90 -6.91 -3.55
N VAL A 106 -3.88 -7.36 -4.29
CA VAL A 106 -2.60 -6.63 -4.47
C VAL A 106 -2.81 -5.21 -4.96
N ASP A 107 -3.72 -5.04 -5.91
CA ASP A 107 -4.10 -3.76 -6.50
C ASP A 107 -4.57 -2.78 -5.42
N ALA A 108 -5.40 -3.24 -4.48
CA ALA A 108 -5.85 -2.45 -3.34
C ALA A 108 -4.73 -2.21 -2.32
N GLY A 109 -3.87 -3.21 -2.09
CA GLY A 109 -2.70 -3.07 -1.22
C GLY A 109 -1.74 -1.99 -1.68
N ILE A 110 -1.43 -1.94 -2.98
CA ILE A 110 -0.55 -0.91 -3.58
C ILE A 110 -1.22 0.46 -3.58
N VAL A 111 -2.52 0.55 -3.88
CA VAL A 111 -3.22 1.84 -3.83
C VAL A 111 -3.26 2.39 -2.40
N LEU A 112 -3.60 1.55 -1.42
CA LEU A 112 -3.61 1.91 0.00
C LEU A 112 -2.21 2.29 0.49
N SER A 113 -1.17 1.62 -0.01
CA SER A 113 0.22 1.92 0.35
C SER A 113 0.64 3.30 -0.13
N VAL A 114 0.31 3.66 -1.38
CA VAL A 114 0.57 4.99 -1.95
C VAL A 114 -0.23 6.06 -1.20
N LEU A 115 -1.53 5.84 -0.97
CA LEU A 115 -2.39 6.78 -0.25
C LEU A 115 -1.90 7.02 1.17
N TRP A 116 -1.47 5.96 1.86
CA TRP A 116 -0.88 6.06 3.19
C TRP A 116 0.36 6.94 3.20
N VAL A 117 1.31 6.66 2.31
CA VAL A 117 2.56 7.44 2.26
C VAL A 117 2.23 8.91 1.98
N LEU A 118 1.36 9.20 1.02
CA LEU A 118 0.91 10.57 0.72
C LEU A 118 0.25 11.26 1.91
N ALA A 119 -0.57 10.53 2.68
CA ALA A 119 -1.24 11.07 3.87
C ALA A 119 -0.26 11.38 5.00
N VAL A 120 0.83 10.61 5.11
CA VAL A 120 1.83 10.78 6.18
C VAL A 120 2.88 11.84 5.82
N LEU A 121 3.15 12.10 4.53
CA LEU A 121 4.16 13.08 4.09
C LEU A 121 4.12 14.44 4.82
N PRO A 122 2.96 15.07 5.05
CA PRO A 122 2.90 16.38 5.73
C PRO A 122 3.38 16.36 7.19
N PHE A 123 3.49 15.17 7.79
CA PHE A 123 3.93 14.96 9.17
C PHE A 123 5.43 14.60 9.27
N LEU A 124 6.11 14.36 8.14
CA LEU A 124 7.47 13.82 8.15
C LEU A 124 8.52 14.92 8.04
N ALA A 125 9.49 14.88 8.97
CA ALA A 125 10.72 15.64 8.90
C ALA A 125 11.80 14.90 8.07
N TRP A 126 12.88 15.61 7.73
CA TRP A 126 14.11 14.97 7.23
C TRP A 126 14.71 14.04 8.30
N PRO A 127 15.25 12.86 7.96
CA PRO A 127 15.38 12.27 6.62
C PRO A 127 14.17 11.42 6.19
N TYR A 128 13.23 11.15 7.09
CA TYR A 128 12.07 10.28 6.85
C TYR A 128 11.20 10.74 5.68
N LEU A 129 11.11 12.06 5.47
CA LEU A 129 10.42 12.66 4.34
C LEU A 129 10.93 12.13 2.99
N ILE A 130 12.25 12.12 2.77
CA ILE A 130 12.82 11.67 1.50
C ILE A 130 12.61 10.18 1.30
N THR A 131 12.86 9.38 2.34
CA THR A 131 12.66 7.93 2.26
C THR A 131 11.23 7.60 1.84
N ASN A 132 10.25 8.32 2.38
CA ASN A 132 8.85 8.14 2.04
C ASN A 132 8.50 8.67 0.63
N ILE A 133 9.06 9.79 0.18
CA ILE A 133 8.88 10.25 -1.21
C ILE A 133 9.41 9.21 -2.21
N VAL A 134 10.61 8.69 -1.99
CA VAL A 134 11.19 7.64 -2.84
C VAL A 134 10.29 6.42 -2.84
N LEU A 135 9.80 6.00 -1.68
CA LEU A 135 8.89 4.86 -1.55
C LEU A 135 7.58 5.10 -2.32
N ALA A 136 6.97 6.28 -2.19
CA ALA A 136 5.75 6.65 -2.91
C ALA A 136 5.95 6.65 -4.43
N VAL A 137 7.07 7.19 -4.93
CA VAL A 137 7.39 7.21 -6.36
C VAL A 137 7.56 5.78 -6.90
N VAL A 138 8.30 4.94 -6.17
CA VAL A 138 8.52 3.54 -6.55
C VAL A 138 7.18 2.80 -6.57
N GLN A 139 6.38 2.89 -5.51
CA GLN A 139 5.08 2.22 -5.41
C GLN A 139 4.07 2.76 -6.44
N GLY A 140 4.03 4.07 -6.65
CA GLY A 140 3.17 4.72 -7.64
C GLY A 140 3.53 4.33 -9.08
N GLY A 141 4.82 4.27 -9.41
CA GLY A 141 5.28 3.79 -10.71
C GLY A 141 4.92 2.32 -10.97
N VAL A 142 5.00 1.49 -9.92
CA VAL A 142 4.55 0.09 -9.94
C VAL A 142 3.02 0.04 -10.14
N ALA A 143 2.25 0.86 -9.43
CA ALA A 143 0.80 0.94 -9.56
C ALA A 143 0.39 1.31 -10.99
N LEU A 144 0.92 2.41 -11.55
CA LEU A 144 0.58 2.90 -12.89
C LEU A 144 0.84 1.85 -13.96
N ARG A 145 1.99 1.18 -13.91
CA ARG A 145 2.32 0.10 -14.87
C ARG A 145 1.43 -1.15 -14.73
N THR A 146 0.79 -1.33 -13.58
CA THR A 146 -0.18 -2.42 -13.38
C THR A 146 -1.50 -2.14 -14.09
N TYR A 147 -1.94 -0.88 -14.05
CA TYR A 147 -3.21 -0.45 -14.63
C TYR A 147 -3.13 -0.01 -16.10
N ASP A 148 -1.94 0.34 -16.60
CA ASP A 148 -1.72 0.71 -18.01
C ASP A 148 -1.81 -0.47 -19.00
N THR A 149 -1.95 -1.72 -18.52
CA THR A 149 -2.24 -2.86 -19.38
C THR A 149 -3.72 -2.86 -19.75
N PRO A 150 -4.11 -2.49 -20.99
CA PRO A 150 -5.52 -2.30 -21.31
C PRO A 150 -6.23 -3.65 -21.33
N ILE A 151 -7.30 -3.78 -20.53
CA ILE A 151 -8.10 -5.01 -20.37
C ILE A 151 -8.71 -5.47 -21.71
N TRP A 152 -8.82 -4.58 -22.69
CA TRP A 152 -9.36 -4.86 -24.02
C TRP A 152 -8.33 -5.36 -25.06
N ARG A 153 -7.03 -5.44 -24.74
CA ARG A 153 -6.00 -5.95 -25.68
C ARG A 153 -5.75 -7.45 -25.61
N THR A 154 -6.50 -8.18 -24.78
CA THR A 154 -6.43 -9.65 -24.66
C THR A 154 -7.68 -10.36 -25.17
N GLY A 155 -8.40 -9.76 -26.12
CA GLY A 155 -9.53 -10.36 -26.84
C GLY A 155 -9.16 -10.68 -28.27
#